data_AF-J1H7A1-F1
#
_entry.id   AF-J1H7A1-F1
#
_cell.length_a   1.000
_cell.length_b   1.000
_cell.length_c   1.000
_cell.angle_alpha   90.00
_cell.angle_beta   90.00
_cell.angle_gamma   90.00
#
_symmetry.space_group_name_H-M   'P 1'
#
loop_
_entity.id
_entity.type
_entity.pdbx_description
1 polymer ?
#
loop_
_entity_poly.entity_id
_entity_poly.type
_entity_poly.pdbx_seq_one_letter_code
_entity_poly.pdbx_strand_id
1 'polypeptide(L)'
;MTNLERDEKMMRRALELARQAALEGEVPVGAVVARGDEIIAEGRNRREACKNALCHAEIEAIDAACRALHGWRLWECDLYVTLEPCPMCTGAILNARIARVIFGASDPKAGSCGSIVNLFDLPYNHHPQLVSGVLREECGEVLTEFFQRLRDQRAVKKPSEPKSPAKDGTE
;
A
#
# COMPACT_ATOMS: atom_id res chain seq x y z
N MET A 1 -15.83 -3.58 20.54
CA MET A 1 -15.52 -2.49 19.61
C MET A 1 -16.59 -2.46 18.53
N THR A 2 -17.01 -1.27 18.12
CA THR A 2 -17.78 -1.11 16.88
C THR A 2 -16.89 -1.45 15.67
N ASN A 3 -17.49 -1.68 14.50
CA ASN A 3 -16.71 -1.91 13.27
C ASN A 3 -15.79 -0.72 12.97
N LEU A 4 -16.24 0.52 13.20
CA LEU A 4 -15.44 1.72 12.96
C LEU A 4 -14.21 1.79 13.89
N GLU A 5 -14.38 1.54 15.19
CA GLU A 5 -13.27 1.52 16.15
C GLU A 5 -12.23 0.45 15.81
N ARG A 6 -12.69 -0.74 15.41
CA ARG A 6 -11.81 -1.81 14.94
C ARG A 6 -11.04 -1.38 13.69
N ASP A 7 -11.76 -0.82 12.73
CA ASP A 7 -11.17 -0.46 11.44
C ASP A 7 -10.10 0.63 11.61
N GLU A 8 -10.35 1.64 12.46
CA GLU A 8 -9.33 2.62 12.83
C GLU A 8 -8.15 1.98 13.56
N LYS A 9 -8.38 1.10 14.54
CA LYS A 9 -7.31 0.42 15.27
C LYS A 9 -6.38 -0.36 14.34
N MET A 10 -6.94 -1.15 13.43
CA MET A 10 -6.16 -1.93 12.48
C MET A 10 -5.46 -1.04 11.44
N MET A 11 -6.11 0.05 11.01
CA MET A 11 -5.48 1.02 10.11
C MET A 11 -4.32 1.78 10.77
N ARG A 12 -4.40 2.12 12.07
CA ARG A 12 -3.27 2.68 12.81
C ARG A 12 -2.09 1.73 12.83
N ARG A 13 -2.34 0.42 12.99
CA ARG A 13 -1.28 -0.59 12.89
C ARG A 13 -0.69 -0.66 11.48
N ALA A 14 -1.53 -0.62 10.44
CA ALA A 14 -1.06 -0.55 9.05
C ALA A 14 -0.21 0.71 8.79
N LEU A 15 -0.56 1.86 9.38
CA LEU A 15 0.21 3.10 9.33
C LEU A 15 1.59 2.97 9.99
N GLU A 16 1.72 2.26 11.11
CA GLU A 16 3.02 1.97 11.72
C GLU A 16 3.91 1.18 10.77
N LEU A 17 3.36 0.18 10.09
CA LEU A 17 4.06 -0.63 9.08
C LEU A 17 4.46 0.21 7.86
N ALA A 18 3.59 1.11 7.40
CA ALA A 18 3.89 2.06 6.33
C ALA A 18 5.05 3.00 6.69
N ARG A 19 5.09 3.50 7.94
CA ARG A 19 6.21 4.31 8.44
C ARG A 19 7.50 3.51 8.51
N GLN A 20 7.45 2.22 8.88
CA GLN A 20 8.62 1.34 8.85
C GLN A 20 9.14 1.15 7.42
N ALA A 21 8.28 0.95 6.43
CA ALA A 21 8.69 0.91 5.02
C ALA A 21 9.38 2.22 4.60
N ALA A 22 8.83 3.38 5.01
CA ALA A 22 9.44 4.69 4.74
C ALA A 22 10.88 4.79 5.26
N LEU A 23 11.13 4.30 6.49
CA LEU A 23 12.45 4.28 7.12
C LEU A 23 13.42 3.35 6.40
N GLU A 24 12.92 2.29 5.76
CA GLU A 24 13.68 1.36 4.91
C GLU A 24 13.93 1.92 3.50
N GLY A 25 13.45 3.13 3.19
CA GLY A 25 13.57 3.75 1.87
C GLY A 25 12.55 3.25 0.84
N GLU A 26 11.52 2.54 1.30
CA GLU A 26 10.44 1.98 0.50
C GLU A 26 9.25 2.93 0.43
N VAL A 27 8.44 2.84 -0.64
CA VAL A 27 7.15 3.56 -0.68
C VAL A 27 6.32 3.16 0.55
N PRO A 28 5.79 4.11 1.34
CA PRO A 28 5.21 3.83 2.64
C PRO A 28 3.80 3.27 2.53
N VAL A 29 3.72 1.95 2.37
CA VAL A 29 2.47 1.19 2.38
C VAL A 29 2.59 0.07 3.39
N GLY A 30 1.59 -0.06 4.25
CA GLY A 30 1.47 -1.12 5.24
C GLY A 30 0.12 -1.79 5.15
N ALA A 31 0.06 -3.07 5.52
CA ALA A 31 -1.14 -3.88 5.49
C ALA A 31 -1.23 -4.81 6.69
N VAL A 32 -2.46 -5.09 7.12
CA VAL A 32 -2.80 -5.99 8.22
C VAL A 32 -3.93 -6.91 7.78
N VAL A 33 -3.77 -8.21 7.98
CA VAL A 33 -4.86 -9.19 7.88
C VAL A 33 -5.31 -9.53 9.29
N ALA A 34 -6.59 -9.34 9.58
CA ALA A 34 -7.17 -9.60 10.89
C ALA A 34 -8.41 -10.49 10.80
N ARG A 35 -8.68 -11.25 11.86
CA ARG A 35 -9.91 -12.02 12.05
C ARG A 35 -10.60 -11.51 13.31
N GLY A 36 -11.62 -10.68 13.14
CA GLY A 36 -12.22 -9.94 14.25
C GLY A 36 -11.22 -8.96 14.86
N ASP A 37 -10.95 -9.07 16.16
CA ASP A 37 -10.02 -8.19 16.87
C ASP A 37 -8.58 -8.73 16.91
N GLU A 38 -8.34 -9.91 16.33
CA GLU A 38 -7.05 -10.60 16.29
C GLU A 38 -6.31 -10.29 14.98
N ILE A 39 -5.06 -9.81 15.08
CA ILE A 39 -4.17 -9.69 13.92
C ILE A 39 -3.60 -11.07 13.61
N ILE A 40 -3.83 -11.55 12.40
CA ILE A 40 -3.32 -12.83 11.91
C ILE A 40 -1.95 -12.63 11.24
N ALA A 41 -1.82 -11.57 10.46
CA ALA A 41 -0.58 -11.27 9.75
C ALA A 41 -0.44 -9.78 9.42
N GLU A 42 0.79 -9.40 9.12
CA GLU A 42 1.20 -8.04 8.82
C GLU A 42 2.11 -8.05 7.59
N GLY A 43 2.08 -6.97 6.82
CA GLY A 43 2.95 -6.78 5.67
C GLY A 43 3.25 -5.31 5.45
N ARG A 44 4.37 -5.03 4.80
CA ARG A 44 4.73 -3.70 4.34
C ARG A 44 5.41 -3.77 2.98
N ASN A 45 5.39 -2.68 2.23
CA ASN A 45 6.08 -2.66 0.95
C ASN A 45 7.60 -2.85 1.16
N ARG A 46 8.19 -3.77 0.41
CA ARG A 46 9.62 -4.10 0.41
C ARG A 46 10.17 -4.32 -1.01
N ARG A 47 9.53 -3.71 -2.01
CA ARG A 47 9.84 -3.92 -3.43
C ARG A 47 11.31 -3.69 -3.76
N GLU A 48 11.89 -2.60 -3.25
CA GLU A 48 13.30 -2.25 -3.51
C GLU A 48 14.28 -3.17 -2.78
N ALA A 49 13.99 -3.58 -1.54
CA ALA A 49 14.80 -4.48 -0.73
C ALA A 49 14.77 -5.91 -1.27
N CYS A 50 13.58 -6.42 -1.58
CA CYS A 50 13.39 -7.77 -2.12
C CYS A 50 13.76 -7.90 -3.60
N LYS A 51 13.97 -6.78 -4.31
CA LYS A 51 14.21 -6.75 -5.77
C LYS A 51 13.14 -7.52 -6.56
N ASN A 52 11.90 -7.42 -6.11
CA ASN A 52 10.78 -8.15 -6.69
C ASN A 52 9.53 -7.27 -6.75
N ALA A 53 8.94 -7.16 -7.94
CA ALA A 53 7.74 -6.37 -8.21
C ALA A 53 6.52 -6.80 -7.39
N LEU A 54 6.50 -8.04 -6.89
CA LEU A 54 5.37 -8.59 -6.11
C LEU A 54 5.41 -8.24 -4.62
N CYS A 55 6.52 -7.69 -4.10
CA CYS A 55 6.70 -7.43 -2.66
C CYS A 55 5.97 -6.17 -2.16
N HIS A 56 4.67 -6.12 -2.42
CA HIS A 56 3.73 -5.15 -1.88
C HIS A 56 3.22 -5.59 -0.51
N ALA A 57 2.75 -4.63 0.28
CA ALA A 57 2.29 -4.86 1.64
C ALA A 57 1.16 -5.90 1.72
N GLU A 58 0.19 -5.81 0.82
CA GLU A 58 -0.99 -6.70 0.78
C GLU A 58 -0.58 -8.13 0.42
N ILE A 59 0.36 -8.30 -0.51
CA ILE A 59 0.87 -9.61 -0.90
C ILE A 59 1.62 -10.26 0.26
N GLU A 60 2.49 -9.51 0.94
CA GLU A 60 3.23 -10.00 2.11
C GLU A 60 2.27 -10.41 3.24
N ALA A 61 1.27 -9.57 3.54
CA ALA A 61 0.29 -9.86 4.58
C ALA A 61 -0.60 -11.08 4.24
N ILE A 62 -1.03 -11.21 2.99
CA ILE A 62 -1.83 -12.36 2.53
C ILE A 62 -1.01 -13.67 2.59
N ASP A 63 0.24 -13.68 2.11
CA ASP A 63 1.10 -14.87 2.18
C ASP A 63 1.32 -15.31 3.63
N ALA A 64 1.66 -14.36 4.50
CA ALA A 64 1.85 -14.61 5.92
C ALA A 64 0.57 -15.13 6.60
N ALA A 65 -0.60 -14.58 6.28
CA ALA A 65 -1.88 -15.07 6.79
C ALA A 65 -2.18 -16.51 6.32
N CYS A 66 -1.92 -16.81 5.04
CA CYS A 66 -2.12 -18.15 4.52
C CYS A 66 -1.24 -19.19 5.24
N ARG A 67 0.02 -18.83 5.53
CA ARG A 67 0.94 -19.67 6.31
C ARG A 67 0.44 -19.85 7.74
N ALA A 68 0.05 -18.78 8.41
CA ALA A 68 -0.41 -18.82 9.80
C ALA A 68 -1.67 -19.69 9.97
N LEU A 69 -2.62 -19.60 9.03
CA LEU A 69 -3.88 -20.34 9.06
C LEU A 69 -3.81 -21.70 8.35
N HIS A 70 -2.64 -22.09 7.81
CA HIS A 70 -2.43 -23.34 7.09
C HIS A 70 -3.42 -23.54 5.92
N GLY A 71 -3.77 -22.47 5.21
CA GLY A 71 -4.75 -22.51 4.15
C GLY A 71 -4.84 -21.20 3.36
N TRP A 72 -5.28 -21.28 2.11
CA TRP A 72 -5.32 -20.13 1.19
C TRP A 72 -6.64 -19.34 1.24
N ARG A 73 -7.69 -19.88 1.90
CA ARG A 73 -8.99 -19.21 2.03
C ARG A 73 -9.03 -18.39 3.32
N LEU A 74 -9.03 -17.08 3.17
CA LEU A 74 -9.07 -16.06 4.23
C LEU A 74 -10.47 -15.43 4.36
N TRP A 75 -11.52 -16.24 4.17
CA TRP A 75 -12.93 -15.81 4.11
C TRP A 75 -13.54 -15.32 5.43
N GLU A 76 -12.83 -15.51 6.53
CA GLU A 76 -13.15 -14.94 7.85
C GLU A 76 -12.22 -13.76 8.20
N CYS A 77 -11.37 -13.32 7.26
CA CYS A 77 -10.39 -12.27 7.49
C CYS A 77 -10.74 -10.99 6.73
N ASP A 78 -10.45 -9.87 7.40
CA ASP A 78 -10.48 -8.53 6.86
C ASP A 78 -9.05 -8.07 6.54
N LEU A 79 -8.87 -7.37 5.42
CA LEU A 79 -7.60 -6.76 5.03
C LEU A 79 -7.67 -5.25 5.21
N TYR A 80 -6.74 -4.70 5.96
CA TYR A 80 -6.53 -3.27 6.17
C TYR A 80 -5.28 -2.83 5.44
N VAL A 81 -5.34 -1.76 4.64
CA VAL A 81 -4.17 -1.26 3.89
C VAL A 81 -4.16 0.26 3.78
N THR A 82 -3.01 0.89 3.95
CA THR A 82 -2.92 2.36 4.00
C THR A 82 -3.19 3.05 2.66
N LEU A 83 -3.01 2.35 1.55
CA LEU A 83 -3.23 2.85 0.19
C LEU A 83 -4.18 1.90 -0.57
N GLU A 84 -5.02 2.44 -1.43
CA GLU A 84 -5.91 1.66 -2.29
C GLU A 84 -5.14 0.58 -3.07
N PRO A 85 -5.58 -0.70 -3.02
CA PRO A 85 -4.92 -1.79 -3.72
C PRO A 85 -4.81 -1.59 -5.24
N CYS A 86 -3.66 -1.97 -5.80
CA CYS A 86 -3.43 -2.01 -7.24
C CYS A 86 -4.05 -3.26 -7.90
N PRO A 87 -4.01 -3.45 -9.23
CA PRO A 87 -4.63 -4.61 -9.89
C PRO A 87 -4.10 -5.96 -9.39
N MET A 88 -2.78 -6.03 -9.12
CA MET A 88 -2.13 -7.23 -8.60
C MET A 88 -2.65 -7.60 -7.22
N CYS A 89 -2.61 -6.66 -6.27
CA CYS A 89 -3.07 -6.89 -4.90
C CYS A 89 -4.57 -7.20 -4.86
N THR A 90 -5.37 -6.51 -5.67
CA THR A 90 -6.81 -6.76 -5.81
C THR A 90 -7.10 -8.16 -6.34
N GLY A 91 -6.33 -8.64 -7.33
CA GLY A 91 -6.40 -10.02 -7.78
C GLY A 91 -6.01 -11.04 -6.71
N ALA A 92 -5.01 -10.76 -5.88
CA ALA A 92 -4.64 -11.62 -4.76
C ALA A 92 -5.75 -11.69 -3.70
N ILE A 93 -6.36 -10.55 -3.36
CA ILE A 93 -7.51 -10.46 -2.43
C ILE A 93 -8.68 -11.35 -2.91
N LEU A 94 -9.03 -11.27 -4.20
CA LEU A 94 -10.08 -12.08 -4.80
C LEU A 94 -9.80 -13.59 -4.68
N ASN A 95 -8.57 -14.00 -4.97
CA ASN A 95 -8.15 -15.41 -4.89
C ASN A 95 -8.09 -15.91 -3.45
N ALA A 96 -7.64 -15.07 -2.52
CA ALA A 96 -7.56 -15.38 -1.10
C ALA A 96 -8.92 -15.38 -0.39
N ARG A 97 -10.00 -14.94 -1.05
CA ARG A 97 -11.36 -14.88 -0.49
C ARG A 97 -11.52 -13.95 0.72
N ILE A 98 -10.69 -12.92 0.85
CA ILE A 98 -10.79 -11.93 1.93
C ILE A 98 -12.23 -11.40 2.05
N ALA A 99 -12.77 -11.32 3.26
CA ALA A 99 -14.17 -10.95 3.49
C ALA A 99 -14.42 -9.45 3.23
N ARG A 100 -13.54 -8.60 3.77
CA ARG A 100 -13.63 -7.14 3.66
C ARG A 100 -12.27 -6.55 3.34
N VAL A 101 -12.27 -5.52 2.50
CA VAL A 101 -11.09 -4.70 2.19
C VAL A 101 -11.35 -3.31 2.72
N ILE A 102 -10.48 -2.85 3.59
CA ILE A 102 -10.55 -1.55 4.24
C ILE A 102 -9.29 -0.78 3.88
N PHE A 103 -9.42 0.35 3.19
CA PHE A 103 -8.25 1.15 2.80
C PHE A 103 -8.34 2.61 3.21
N GLY A 104 -7.17 3.22 3.41
CA GLY A 104 -7.03 4.62 3.81
C GLY A 104 -7.09 5.60 2.63
N ALA A 105 -5.94 5.91 2.06
CA ALA A 105 -5.84 6.83 0.93
C ALA A 105 -6.22 6.16 -0.40
N SER A 106 -6.89 6.91 -1.29
CA SER A 106 -7.15 6.47 -2.68
C SER A 106 -5.89 6.59 -3.54
N ASP A 107 -5.77 5.75 -4.57
CA ASP A 107 -4.68 5.81 -5.56
C ASP A 107 -5.22 6.17 -6.96
N PRO A 108 -5.23 7.47 -7.34
CA PRO A 108 -5.74 7.89 -8.65
C PRO A 108 -4.88 7.41 -9.84
N LYS A 109 -3.71 6.82 -9.60
CA LYS A 109 -2.78 6.38 -10.66
C LYS A 109 -2.72 4.87 -10.85
N ALA A 110 -3.10 4.08 -9.85
CA ALA A 110 -3.07 2.62 -9.94
C ALA A 110 -4.23 1.90 -9.20
N GLY A 111 -5.11 2.63 -8.51
CA GLY A 111 -6.14 2.05 -7.67
C GLY A 111 -7.17 1.22 -8.43
N SER A 112 -7.42 0.01 -7.95
CA SER A 112 -8.32 -1.00 -8.54
C SER A 112 -9.51 -1.34 -7.64
N CYS A 113 -9.79 -0.48 -6.65
CA CYS A 113 -10.94 -0.55 -5.76
C CYS A 113 -11.77 0.74 -5.85
N GLY A 114 -11.85 1.36 -7.03
CA GLY A 114 -12.70 2.52 -7.30
C GLY A 114 -12.03 3.68 -8.03
N SER A 115 -10.70 3.85 -7.95
CA SER A 115 -10.04 4.99 -8.59
C SER A 115 -9.98 4.89 -10.12
N ILE A 116 -9.27 3.88 -10.66
CA ILE A 116 -9.22 3.64 -12.11
C ILE A 116 -10.31 2.66 -12.52
N VAL A 117 -10.45 1.61 -11.74
CA VAL A 117 -11.43 0.55 -11.92
C VAL A 117 -11.81 0.02 -10.54
N ASN A 118 -12.96 -0.61 -10.42
CA ASN A 118 -13.27 -1.46 -9.29
C ASN A 118 -13.34 -2.91 -9.77
N LEU A 119 -12.29 -3.71 -9.52
CA LEU A 119 -12.30 -5.11 -9.98
C LEU A 119 -13.33 -5.96 -9.23
N PHE A 120 -13.82 -5.53 -8.07
CA PHE A 120 -14.86 -6.24 -7.34
C PHE A 120 -16.24 -6.12 -7.98
N ASP A 121 -16.45 -5.21 -8.93
CA ASP A 121 -17.70 -5.10 -9.69
C ASP A 121 -17.75 -6.03 -10.92
N LEU A 122 -16.62 -6.66 -11.27
CA LEU A 122 -16.53 -7.63 -12.36
C LEU A 122 -17.08 -9.01 -11.93
N PRO A 123 -17.53 -9.87 -12.85
CA PRO A 123 -18.22 -11.14 -12.54
C PRO A 123 -17.25 -12.25 -12.08
N TYR A 124 -16.37 -11.94 -11.13
CA TYR A 124 -15.57 -12.94 -10.43
C TYR A 124 -16.44 -13.74 -9.46
N ASN A 125 -15.91 -14.85 -8.95
CA ASN A 125 -16.63 -15.76 -8.06
C ASN A 125 -16.52 -15.37 -6.56
N HIS A 126 -16.08 -14.16 -6.24
CA HIS A 126 -16.00 -13.61 -4.88
C HIS A 126 -16.03 -12.08 -4.92
N HIS A 127 -16.71 -11.48 -3.96
CA HIS A 127 -16.92 -10.04 -3.88
C HIS A 127 -16.72 -9.58 -2.42
N PRO A 128 -15.52 -9.11 -2.06
CA PRO A 128 -15.29 -8.58 -0.72
C PRO A 128 -16.13 -7.31 -0.51
N GLN A 129 -16.53 -7.04 0.74
CA GLN A 129 -17.07 -5.73 1.08
C GLN A 129 -15.95 -4.70 1.05
N LEU A 130 -16.22 -3.51 0.53
CA LEU A 130 -15.24 -2.45 0.41
C LEU A 130 -15.55 -1.29 1.34
N VAL A 131 -14.57 -0.89 2.15
CA VAL A 131 -14.63 0.31 3.00
C VAL A 131 -13.43 1.19 2.63
N SER A 132 -13.69 2.46 2.32
CA SER A 132 -12.66 3.41 1.91
C SER A 132 -12.57 4.59 2.86
N GLY A 133 -11.39 5.19 2.94
CA GLY A 133 -11.18 6.46 3.63
C GLY A 133 -10.90 6.36 5.13
N VAL A 134 -10.63 5.18 5.68
CA VAL A 134 -10.28 5.02 7.10
C VAL A 134 -8.91 5.65 7.36
N LEU A 135 -8.85 6.70 8.18
CA LEU A 135 -7.63 7.50 8.40
C LEU A 135 -7.00 8.01 7.08
N ARG A 136 -7.85 8.42 6.13
CA ARG A 136 -7.45 8.86 4.78
C ARG A 136 -6.33 9.90 4.80
N GLU A 137 -6.49 10.94 5.61
CA GLU A 137 -5.56 12.06 5.69
C GLU A 137 -4.18 11.59 6.16
N GLU A 138 -4.13 10.88 7.30
CA GLU A 138 -2.90 10.32 7.87
C GLU A 138 -2.19 9.38 6.87
N CYS A 139 -2.95 8.55 6.15
CA CYS A 139 -2.38 7.67 5.12
C CYS A 139 -1.80 8.43 3.92
N GLY A 140 -2.48 9.48 3.47
CA GLY A 140 -2.03 10.32 2.36
C GLY A 140 -0.82 11.19 2.71
N GLU A 141 -0.74 11.66 3.95
CA GLU A 141 0.37 12.47 4.46
C GLU A 141 1.69 11.72 4.42
N VAL A 142 1.73 10.48 4.92
CA VAL A 142 2.97 9.67 4.93
C VAL A 142 3.52 9.46 3.51
N LEU A 143 2.66 9.20 2.52
CA LEU A 143 3.04 9.11 1.11
C LEU A 143 3.60 10.43 0.58
N THR A 144 2.91 11.53 0.88
CA THR A 144 3.28 12.88 0.43
C THR A 144 4.65 13.28 0.95
N GLU A 145 4.89 13.09 2.25
CA GLU A 145 6.17 13.35 2.90
C GLU A 145 7.30 12.52 2.29
N PHE A 146 7.07 11.23 2.05
CA PHE A 146 8.08 10.35 1.48
C PHE A 146 8.52 10.82 0.09
N PHE A 147 7.57 11.11 -0.81
CA PHE A 147 7.91 11.59 -2.14
C PHE A 147 8.50 13.00 -2.15
N GLN A 148 8.14 13.87 -1.20
CA GLN A 148 8.79 15.16 -1.02
C GLN A 148 10.26 14.99 -0.65
N ARG A 149 10.57 14.17 0.36
CA ARG A 149 11.95 13.86 0.75
C ARG A 149 12.76 13.28 -0.42
N LEU A 150 12.18 12.40 -1.24
CA LEU A 150 12.87 11.86 -2.42
C LEU A 150 13.18 12.93 -3.47
N ARG A 151 12.27 13.88 -3.71
CA ARG A 151 12.52 15.00 -4.63
C ARG A 151 13.64 15.90 -4.12
N ASP A 152 13.65 16.21 -2.84
CA ASP A 152 14.65 17.07 -2.22
C ASP A 152 16.04 16.44 -2.28
N GLN A 153 16.14 15.13 -1.99
CA GLN A 153 17.40 14.39 -2.11
C GLN A 153 17.93 14.32 -3.54
N ARG A 154 17.05 14.24 -4.54
CA ARG A 154 17.45 14.29 -5.96
C ARG A 154 17.92 15.68 -6.37
N ALA A 155 17.30 16.74 -5.86
CA ALA A 155 17.72 18.11 -6.11
C ALA A 155 19.12 18.40 -5.55
N VAL A 156 19.43 17.90 -4.34
CA VAL A 156 20.76 18.02 -3.72
C VAL A 156 21.84 17.23 -4.48
N LYS A 157 21.48 16.09 -5.08
CA LYS A 157 22.43 15.22 -5.81
C LYS A 157 22.73 15.65 -7.25
N LYS A 158 22.01 16.62 -7.83
CA LYS A 158 22.39 17.18 -9.13
C LYS A 158 23.65 18.04 -8.95
N PRO A 159 24.80 17.69 -9.57
CA PRO A 159 25.93 18.62 -9.63
C PRO A 159 25.45 19.89 -10.33
N SER A 160 25.83 21.06 -9.83
CA SER A 160 25.73 22.29 -10.61
C SER A 160 26.50 22.08 -11.91
N GLU A 161 25.81 21.93 -13.04
CA GLU A 161 26.49 21.91 -14.34
C GLU A 161 27.34 23.18 -14.43
N PRO A 162 28.65 23.06 -14.71
CA PRO A 162 29.45 24.22 -15.04
C PRO A 162 28.80 24.87 -16.26
N LYS A 163 28.40 26.14 -16.15
CA LYS A 163 28.01 26.93 -17.31
C LYS A 163 29.17 26.85 -18.31
N SER A 164 28.96 26.20 -19.45
CA SER A 164 29.94 26.22 -20.55
C SER A 164 30.32 27.67 -20.83
N PRO A 165 31.62 27.98 -20.96
CA PRO A 165 32.03 29.33 -21.30
C PRO A 165 31.39 29.71 -22.64
N ALA A 166 30.81 30.92 -22.68
CA ALA A 166 30.33 31.51 -23.90
C ALA A 166 31.45 31.44 -24.95
N LYS A 167 31.15 30.89 -26.12
CA LYS A 167 32.04 31.00 -27.27
C LYS A 167 32.03 32.47 -27.72
N ASP A 168 33.02 33.22 -27.24
CA ASP A 168 33.47 34.45 -27.89
C ASP A 168 34.20 34.11 -29.20
N GLY A 169 34.01 34.95 -30.21
CA GLY A 169 34.89 35.08 -31.38
C GLY A 169 34.49 34.24 -32.61
N THR A 170 33.97 34.87 -33.67
CA THR A 170 34.73 35.42 -34.84
C THR A 170 35.33 34.35 -35.74
N GLU A 171 34.68 34.04 -36.86
CA GLU A 171 34.98 34.50 -38.24
C GLU A 171 33.89 34.03 -39.21
#